data_AF-A0A537EA85-F1
#
_entry.id   AF-A0A537EA85-F1
#
_cell.length_a   1.000
_cell.length_b   1.000
_cell.length_c   1.000
_cell.angle_alpha   90.00
_cell.angle_beta   90.00
_cell.angle_gamma   90.00
#
_symmetry.space_group_name_H-M   'P 1'
#
loop_
_entity.id
_entity.type
_entity.pdbx_description
1 polymer ?
#
loop_
_entity_poly.entity_id
_entity_poly.type
_entity_poly.pdbx_seq_one_letter_code
_entity_poly.pdbx_strand_id
1 'polypeptide(L)'
;MVRSFFNPAWKDLGVLGTYGRWLGTNWVWAEWLAIYHAIFSITIPIFLVELTFPQSKTRIWLSSKMRVLFHGLLVLAIVLGFFAFPYDPGVFAIAGCIAAVVALGWFAKRIPNVSPAQRNLKLSWKILVPLGFSVPAVFFFFFNSALIPIAAGTMIIGAFMVLGYERLLTRWARRGFSDLQKLGLMTGALCFFALFFDFILDLFLGRIGTSLLGVAFIVYLLWVRKKIVLQLPGKSPSVQLGSEMRDPTYPGAR
;
A
#
# COMPACT_ATOMS: atom_id res chain seq x y z
N MET A 1 -5.36 2.05 16.90
CA MET A 1 -4.19 2.67 16.22
C MET A 1 -4.10 4.16 16.47
N VAL A 2 -5.09 5.01 16.15
CA VAL A 2 -4.99 6.49 16.32
C VAL A 2 -4.65 6.95 17.75
N ARG A 3 -4.96 6.15 18.78
CA ARG A 3 -4.51 6.37 20.18
C ARG A 3 -2.99 6.53 20.32
N SER A 4 -2.19 5.88 19.49
CA SER A 4 -0.73 5.98 19.51
C SER A 4 -0.22 7.38 19.12
N PHE A 5 -1.05 8.20 18.48
CA PHE A 5 -0.72 9.60 18.19
C PHE A 5 -0.67 10.43 19.47
N PHE A 6 -1.44 10.03 20.48
CA PHE A 6 -1.61 10.81 21.71
C PHE A 6 -0.90 10.18 22.90
N ASN A 7 -0.84 8.86 23.00
CA ASN A 7 -0.20 8.17 24.13
C ASN A 7 1.33 8.19 24.01
N PRO A 8 2.08 8.90 24.88
CA PRO A 8 3.55 8.91 24.83
C PRO A 8 4.17 7.58 25.25
N ALA A 9 3.45 6.73 25.99
CA ALA A 9 3.89 5.40 26.40
C ALA A 9 3.50 4.30 25.40
N TRP A 10 3.12 4.67 24.16
CA TRP A 10 2.81 3.67 23.15
C TRP A 10 4.06 2.86 22.78
N LYS A 11 3.96 1.54 22.92
CA LYS A 11 5.08 0.59 22.81
C LYS A 11 5.90 0.68 21.52
N ASP A 12 5.28 1.11 20.42
CA ASP A 12 5.92 1.15 19.10
C ASP A 12 6.62 2.49 18.81
N LEU A 13 6.60 3.46 19.74
CA LEU A 13 7.15 4.80 19.49
C LEU A 13 8.68 4.87 19.55
N GLY A 14 9.32 4.05 20.40
CA GLY A 14 10.76 4.20 20.66
C GLY A 14 11.12 5.65 21.03
N VAL A 15 12.07 6.25 20.32
CA VAL A 15 12.49 7.66 20.52
C VAL A 15 11.38 8.68 20.28
N LEU A 16 10.33 8.32 19.52
CA LEU A 16 9.15 9.17 19.31
C LEU A 16 8.26 9.28 20.56
N GLY A 17 8.55 8.53 21.64
CA GLY A 17 7.84 8.73 22.92
C GLY A 17 7.99 10.16 23.45
N THR A 18 9.19 10.74 23.27
CA THR A 18 9.57 12.08 23.76
C THR A 18 9.76 13.10 22.64
N TYR A 19 9.99 12.66 21.41
CA TYR A 19 10.23 13.51 20.25
C TYR A 19 8.98 13.72 19.37
N GLY A 20 8.87 14.87 18.70
CA GLY A 20 7.83 15.10 17.68
C GLY A 20 6.48 15.57 18.21
N ARG A 21 6.41 15.97 19.49
CA ARG A 21 5.14 16.27 20.16
C ARG A 21 4.80 17.75 20.21
N TRP A 22 3.56 18.08 19.85
CA TRP A 22 2.97 19.41 20.03
C TRP A 22 1.46 19.28 20.27
N LEU A 23 0.92 20.05 21.23
CA LEU A 23 -0.48 19.96 21.68
C LEU A 23 -0.92 18.53 22.04
N GLY A 24 -0.09 17.79 22.76
CA GLY A 24 -0.40 16.41 23.17
C GLY A 24 -0.40 15.38 22.04
N THR A 25 -0.10 15.79 20.80
CA THR A 25 -0.05 14.92 19.61
C THR A 25 1.39 14.72 19.17
N ASN A 26 1.80 13.49 18.85
CA ASN A 26 3.04 13.23 18.13
C ASN A 26 2.79 13.39 16.63
N TRP A 27 3.18 14.54 16.08
CA TRP A 27 2.92 14.90 14.68
C TRP A 27 3.76 14.10 13.70
N VAL A 28 5.02 13.83 14.06
CA VAL A 28 5.92 12.99 13.26
C VAL A 28 5.29 11.60 13.13
N TRP A 29 4.96 10.96 14.25
CA TRP A 29 4.33 9.64 14.24
C TRP A 29 2.95 9.63 13.56
N ALA A 30 2.12 10.65 13.79
CA ALA A 30 0.77 10.71 13.23
C ALA A 30 0.77 10.82 11.70
N GLU A 31 1.55 11.76 11.13
CA GLU A 31 1.69 11.92 9.69
C GLU A 31 2.20 10.62 9.05
N TRP A 32 3.28 10.09 9.62
CA TRP A 32 3.97 8.96 9.05
C TRP A 32 3.18 7.66 9.12
N LEU A 33 2.55 7.37 10.25
CA LEU A 33 1.72 6.19 10.38
C LEU A 33 0.47 6.27 9.49
N ALA A 34 -0.07 7.48 9.28
CA ALA A 34 -1.18 7.69 8.34
C ALA A 34 -0.76 7.41 6.89
N ILE A 35 0.37 7.95 6.44
CA ILE A 35 0.92 7.68 5.10
C ILE A 35 1.23 6.18 4.93
N TYR A 36 1.85 5.57 5.95
CA TYR A 36 2.15 4.15 5.97
C TYR A 36 0.89 3.30 5.75
N HIS A 37 -0.15 3.51 6.56
CA HIS A 37 -1.39 2.75 6.41
C HIS A 37 -2.11 3.02 5.08
N ALA A 38 -2.09 4.27 4.59
CA ALA A 38 -2.67 4.61 3.30
C ALA A 38 -2.00 3.83 2.16
N ILE A 39 -0.67 3.65 2.20
CA ILE A 39 0.07 2.92 1.17
C ILE A 39 -0.02 1.41 1.38
N PHE A 40 0.40 0.91 2.54
CA PHE A 40 0.66 -0.52 2.76
C PHE A 40 -0.58 -1.32 3.16
N SER A 41 -1.56 -0.69 3.83
CA SER A 41 -2.76 -1.38 4.31
C SER A 41 -4.00 -1.12 3.44
N ILE A 42 -3.94 -0.13 2.54
CA ILE A 42 -5.08 0.25 1.69
C ILE A 42 -4.68 0.16 0.21
N THR A 43 -3.78 1.03 -0.24
CA THR A 43 -3.48 1.19 -1.67
C THR A 43 -2.87 -0.07 -2.28
N ILE A 44 -1.81 -0.60 -1.69
CA ILE A 44 -1.12 -1.81 -2.19
C ILE A 44 -2.06 -3.03 -2.20
N PRO A 45 -2.79 -3.36 -1.11
CA PRO A 45 -3.73 -4.49 -1.13
C PRO A 45 -4.80 -4.36 -2.21
N ILE A 46 -5.40 -3.18 -2.37
CA ILE A 46 -6.39 -2.93 -3.43
C ILE A 46 -5.78 -3.21 -4.80
N PHE A 47 -4.60 -2.64 -5.09
CA PHE A 47 -3.94 -2.86 -6.38
C PHE A 47 -3.55 -4.32 -6.60
N LEU A 48 -3.04 -5.03 -5.60
CA LEU A 48 -2.70 -6.45 -5.73
C LEU A 48 -3.94 -7.29 -6.05
N VAL A 49 -5.07 -7.01 -5.38
CA VAL A 49 -6.34 -7.69 -5.66
C VAL A 49 -6.82 -7.38 -7.08
N GLU A 50 -6.78 -6.12 -7.50
CA GLU A 50 -7.15 -5.71 -8.86
C GLU A 50 -6.26 -6.33 -9.96
N LEU A 51 -4.95 -6.45 -9.71
CA LEU A 51 -4.01 -7.11 -10.62
C LEU A 51 -4.25 -8.62 -10.67
N THR A 52 -4.58 -9.24 -9.54
CA THR A 52 -4.85 -10.68 -9.48
C THR A 52 -6.20 -11.02 -10.13
N PHE A 53 -7.20 -10.15 -10.03
CA PHE A 53 -8.55 -10.38 -10.58
C PHE A 53 -9.01 -9.23 -11.49
N PRO A 54 -8.43 -9.06 -12.70
CA PRO A 54 -8.70 -7.90 -13.55
C PRO A 54 -10.17 -7.75 -13.98
N GLN A 55 -10.88 -8.86 -14.14
CA GLN A 55 -12.29 -8.89 -14.56
C GLN A 55 -13.25 -8.33 -13.50
N SER A 56 -12.79 -8.24 -12.25
CA SER A 56 -13.60 -7.79 -11.11
C SER A 56 -13.28 -6.37 -10.66
N LYS A 57 -12.36 -5.65 -11.33
CA LYS A 57 -11.91 -4.30 -10.93
C LYS A 57 -13.06 -3.29 -10.77
N THR A 58 -14.10 -3.38 -11.61
CA THR A 58 -15.22 -2.43 -11.63
C THR A 58 -16.48 -2.94 -10.93
N ARG A 59 -16.44 -4.14 -10.35
CA ARG A 59 -17.60 -4.76 -9.70
C ARG A 59 -17.57 -4.50 -8.20
N ILE A 60 -18.75 -4.48 -7.57
CA ILE A 60 -18.84 -4.49 -6.12
C ILE A 60 -18.52 -5.92 -5.65
N TRP A 61 -17.47 -6.08 -4.84
CA TRP A 61 -17.01 -7.38 -4.35
C TRP A 61 -17.86 -7.92 -3.20
N LEU A 62 -18.41 -7.03 -2.39
CA LEU A 62 -19.17 -7.38 -1.18
C LEU A 62 -20.67 -7.30 -1.44
N SER A 63 -21.37 -8.42 -1.26
CA SER A 63 -22.83 -8.44 -1.19
C SER A 63 -23.33 -7.53 -0.05
N SER A 64 -24.61 -7.12 -0.09
CA SER A 64 -25.19 -6.29 0.97
C SER A 64 -25.05 -6.91 2.36
N LYS A 65 -25.23 -8.24 2.47
CA LYS A 65 -25.06 -8.98 3.72
C LYS A 65 -23.61 -8.93 4.22
N MET A 66 -22.64 -9.13 3.31
CA MET A 66 -21.21 -9.04 3.66
C MET A 66 -20.85 -7.63 4.10
N ARG A 67 -21.38 -6.59 3.45
CA ARG A 67 -21.13 -5.20 3.89
C ARG A 67 -21.59 -4.99 5.32
N VAL A 68 -22.80 -5.41 5.69
CA VAL A 68 -23.30 -5.31 7.07
C VAL A 68 -22.37 -6.06 8.04
N LEU A 69 -21.97 -7.29 7.70
CA LEU A 69 -21.05 -8.08 8.52
C LEU A 69 -19.71 -7.35 8.74
N PHE A 70 -19.06 -6.85 7.68
CA PHE A 70 -17.78 -6.15 7.79
C PHE A 70 -17.89 -4.84 8.58
N HIS A 71 -19.00 -4.09 8.45
CA HIS A 71 -19.24 -2.91 9.28
C HIS A 71 -19.42 -3.29 10.76
N GLY A 72 -20.18 -4.37 11.03
CA GLY A 72 -20.34 -4.89 12.39
C GLY A 72 -19.01 -5.32 13.01
N LEU A 73 -18.17 -6.04 12.26
CA LEU A 73 -16.83 -6.43 12.69
C LEU A 73 -15.93 -5.22 12.94
N LEU A 74 -16.01 -4.17 12.12
CA LEU A 74 -15.27 -2.93 12.33
C LEU A 74 -15.71 -2.24 13.63
N VAL A 75 -17.01 -2.09 13.86
CA VAL A 75 -17.54 -1.51 15.11
C VAL A 75 -17.09 -2.34 16.32
N LEU A 76 -17.19 -3.66 16.24
CA LEU A 76 -16.73 -4.55 17.29
C LEU A 76 -15.22 -4.38 17.56
N ALA A 77 -14.39 -4.33 16.52
CA ALA A 77 -12.96 -4.12 16.64
C ALA A 77 -12.62 -2.77 17.28
N ILE A 78 -13.38 -1.72 16.97
CA ILE A 78 -13.25 -0.41 17.61
C ILE A 78 -13.55 -0.54 19.10
N VAL A 79 -14.70 -1.10 19.48
CA VAL A 79 -15.12 -1.29 20.88
C VAL A 79 -14.08 -2.10 21.65
N LEU A 80 -13.67 -3.26 21.14
CA LEU A 80 -12.62 -4.08 21.75
C LEU A 80 -11.30 -3.31 21.89
N GLY A 81 -10.96 -2.47 20.92
CA GLY A 81 -9.79 -1.61 20.98
C GLY A 81 -9.83 -0.56 22.11
N PHE A 82 -11.01 -0.06 22.49
CA PHE A 82 -11.15 0.83 23.66
C PHE A 82 -10.83 0.10 24.96
N PHE A 83 -11.23 -1.17 25.09
CA PHE A 83 -10.94 -1.99 26.27
C PHE A 83 -9.50 -2.48 26.31
N ALA A 84 -8.96 -2.93 25.17
CA ALA A 84 -7.62 -3.51 25.10
C ALA A 84 -6.49 -2.48 25.28
N PHE A 85 -6.76 -1.20 24.99
CA PHE A 85 -5.75 -0.13 25.04
C PHE A 85 -6.27 1.11 25.79
N PRO A 86 -6.40 1.03 27.13
CA PRO A 86 -6.94 2.13 27.94
C PRO A 86 -6.02 3.36 27.87
N TYR A 87 -6.57 4.48 27.43
CA TYR A 87 -5.91 5.80 27.35
C TYR A 87 -6.97 6.85 27.02
N ASP A 88 -6.97 8.00 27.70
CA ASP A 88 -7.89 9.10 27.35
C ASP A 88 -7.11 10.22 26.63
N PRO A 89 -7.31 10.42 25.32
CA PRO A 89 -6.71 11.53 24.60
C PRO A 89 -7.42 12.88 24.88
N GLY A 90 -8.56 12.88 25.56
CA GLY A 90 -9.40 14.06 25.80
C GLY A 90 -10.32 14.42 24.64
N VAL A 91 -11.41 15.14 24.94
CA VAL A 91 -12.47 15.48 23.98
C VAL A 91 -11.97 16.31 22.80
N PHE A 92 -11.04 17.25 23.04
CA PHE A 92 -10.50 18.11 21.99
C PHE A 92 -9.66 17.33 20.96
N ALA A 93 -8.92 16.31 21.39
CA ALA A 93 -8.16 15.46 20.49
C ALA A 93 -9.09 14.63 19.58
N ILE A 94 -10.18 14.09 20.15
CA ILE A 94 -11.19 13.35 19.39
C ILE A 94 -11.89 14.28 18.38
N ALA A 95 -12.30 15.48 18.80
CA ALA A 95 -12.90 16.48 17.93
C ALA A 95 -11.93 16.88 16.80
N GLY A 96 -10.64 17.07 17.12
CA GLY A 96 -9.58 17.34 16.15
C GLY A 96 -9.41 16.22 15.12
N CYS A 97 -9.44 14.95 15.54
CA CYS A 97 -9.41 13.80 14.62
C CYS A 97 -10.62 13.78 13.69
N ILE A 98 -11.83 14.03 14.21
CA ILE A 98 -13.05 14.08 13.39
C ILE A 98 -12.94 15.21 12.35
N ALA A 99 -12.54 16.40 12.80
CA ALA A 99 -12.33 17.54 11.92
C ALA A 99 -11.28 17.25 10.83
N ALA A 100 -10.16 16.61 11.19
CA ALA A 100 -9.12 16.22 10.25
C ALA A 100 -9.64 15.19 9.21
N VAL A 101 -10.40 14.18 9.63
CA VAL A 101 -10.99 13.20 8.71
C VAL A 101 -11.97 13.87 7.74
N VAL A 102 -12.84 14.77 8.23
CA VAL A 102 -13.78 15.51 7.38
C VAL A 102 -13.02 16.41 6.39
N ALA A 103 -12.01 17.15 6.87
CA ALA A 103 -11.20 18.02 6.02
C ALA A 103 -10.45 17.22 4.94
N LEU A 104 -9.78 16.13 5.30
CA LEU A 104 -9.08 15.25 4.35
C LEU A 104 -10.05 14.62 3.35
N GLY A 105 -11.23 14.17 3.80
CA GLY A 105 -12.27 13.64 2.91
C GLY A 105 -12.80 14.70 1.93
N TRP A 106 -12.91 15.95 2.37
CA TRP A 106 -13.28 17.06 1.51
C TRP A 106 -12.17 17.43 0.51
N PHE A 107 -10.90 17.46 0.94
CA PHE A 107 -9.76 17.68 0.06
C PHE A 107 -9.61 16.57 -0.98
N ALA A 108 -9.82 15.31 -0.58
CA ALA A 108 -9.74 14.16 -1.49
C ALA A 108 -10.70 14.29 -2.67
N LYS A 109 -11.89 14.87 -2.47
CA LYS A 109 -12.87 15.14 -3.55
C LYS A 109 -12.41 16.21 -4.54
N ARG A 110 -11.42 17.04 -4.19
CA ARG A 110 -10.88 18.11 -5.03
C ARG A 110 -9.64 17.68 -5.81
N ILE A 111 -9.06 16.53 -5.50
CA ILE A 111 -7.90 16.02 -6.22
C ILE A 111 -8.37 15.54 -7.60
N PRO A 112 -7.84 16.10 -8.70
CA PRO A 112 -8.24 15.69 -10.03
C PRO A 112 -7.78 14.25 -10.29
N ASN A 113 -8.63 13.47 -10.95
CA ASN A 113 -8.23 12.15 -11.44
C ASN A 113 -7.10 12.31 -12.46
N VAL A 114 -5.94 11.71 -12.17
CA VAL A 114 -4.80 11.73 -13.07
C VAL A 114 -5.03 10.67 -14.15
N SER A 115 -5.70 11.04 -15.22
CA SER A 115 -5.82 10.21 -16.42
C SER A 115 -4.47 10.17 -17.17
N PRO A 116 -4.04 9.01 -17.67
CA PRO A 116 -2.87 8.93 -18.54
C PRO A 116 -3.11 9.78 -19.80
N ALA A 117 -2.32 10.83 -19.98
CA ALA A 117 -2.31 11.62 -21.21
C ALA A 117 -1.59 10.87 -22.34
N GLN A 118 -0.62 10.01 -21.98
CA GLN A 118 0.15 9.18 -22.90
C GLN A 118 0.27 7.76 -22.32
N ARG A 119 0.60 6.76 -23.16
CA ARG A 119 0.93 5.38 -22.74
C ARG A 119 2.35 5.01 -23.19
N ASN A 120 3.31 5.86 -22.87
CA ASN A 120 4.67 5.78 -23.39
C ASN A 120 5.74 5.81 -22.28
N LEU A 121 5.38 5.55 -21.03
CA LEU A 121 6.33 5.54 -19.93
C LEU A 121 7.39 4.45 -20.13
N LYS A 122 8.59 4.85 -20.54
CA LYS A 122 9.76 3.97 -20.73
C LYS A 122 10.55 3.83 -19.43
N LEU A 123 9.96 3.21 -18.42
CA LEU A 123 10.65 2.85 -17.18
C LEU A 123 10.76 1.34 -17.04
N SER A 124 11.98 0.90 -16.70
CA SER A 124 12.26 -0.50 -16.46
C SER A 124 12.01 -0.85 -14.99
N TRP A 125 11.74 -2.12 -14.75
CA TRP A 125 11.60 -2.69 -13.41
C TRP A 125 12.84 -2.46 -12.53
N LYS A 126 14.03 -2.35 -13.16
CA LYS A 126 15.31 -2.09 -12.48
C LYS A 126 15.36 -0.71 -11.80
N ILE A 127 14.52 0.24 -12.22
CA ILE A 127 14.40 1.56 -11.60
C ILE A 127 13.25 1.56 -10.58
N LEU A 128 12.13 0.94 -10.95
CA LEU A 128 10.90 1.00 -10.16
C LEU A 128 10.96 0.20 -8.85
N VAL A 129 11.65 -0.95 -8.83
CA VAL A 129 11.82 -1.72 -7.59
C VAL A 129 12.69 -0.97 -6.57
N PRO A 130 13.91 -0.50 -6.90
CA PRO A 130 14.70 0.26 -5.94
C PRO A 130 13.98 1.53 -5.47
N LEU A 131 13.26 2.21 -6.37
CA LEU A 131 12.47 3.39 -6.00
C LEU A 131 11.29 3.05 -5.06
N GLY A 132 10.63 1.91 -5.30
CA GLY A 132 9.59 1.42 -4.39
C GLY A 132 10.15 1.07 -3.02
N PHE A 133 11.32 0.45 -2.98
CA PHE A 133 12.03 0.09 -1.75
C PHE A 133 12.51 1.31 -0.97
N SER A 134 12.96 2.36 -1.66
CA SER A 134 13.48 3.57 -1.01
C SER A 134 12.44 4.33 -0.20
N VAL A 135 11.15 4.24 -0.54
CA VAL A 135 10.08 4.90 0.21
C VAL A 135 10.02 4.42 1.67
N PRO A 136 9.75 3.13 1.97
CA PRO A 136 9.73 2.65 3.34
C PRO A 136 11.13 2.62 3.96
N ALA A 137 12.20 2.42 3.18
CA ALA A 137 13.56 2.44 3.72
C ALA A 137 13.92 3.81 4.29
N VAL A 138 13.81 4.87 3.49
CA VAL A 138 14.11 6.22 4.01
C VAL A 138 13.15 6.55 5.14
N PHE A 139 11.88 6.15 5.04
CA PHE A 139 10.94 6.38 6.12
C PHE A 139 11.39 5.76 7.46
N PHE A 140 11.72 4.45 7.47
CA PHE A 140 12.12 3.75 8.68
C PHE A 140 13.45 4.27 9.23
N PHE A 141 14.44 4.49 8.35
CA PHE A 141 15.75 4.94 8.78
C PHE A 141 15.76 6.40 9.22
N PHE A 142 15.00 7.28 8.57
CA PHE A 142 15.06 8.71 8.84
C PHE A 142 14.14 9.12 10.00
N PHE A 143 12.94 8.53 10.10
CA PHE A 143 11.95 8.94 11.09
C PHE A 143 12.01 8.17 12.41
N ASN A 144 12.79 7.08 12.48
CA ASN A 144 13.01 6.32 13.72
C ASN A 144 14.36 6.62 14.40
N SER A 145 15.30 7.29 13.73
CA SER A 145 16.68 7.44 14.19
C SER A 145 16.98 8.72 14.97
N ALA A 146 16.01 9.63 15.11
CA ALA A 146 16.19 10.96 15.71
C ALA A 146 17.42 11.73 15.20
N LEU A 147 17.88 11.45 13.97
CA LEU A 147 19.07 12.08 13.36
C LEU A 147 18.96 13.60 13.29
N ILE A 148 17.73 14.12 13.23
CA ILE A 148 17.45 15.55 13.29
C ILE A 148 16.94 15.88 14.69
N PRO A 149 17.69 16.69 15.47
CA PRO A 149 17.34 16.95 16.87
C PRO A 149 16.10 17.85 17.04
N ILE A 150 15.49 18.32 15.95
CA ILE A 150 14.35 19.25 15.96
C ILE A 150 13.19 18.67 15.14
N ALA A 151 12.06 18.43 15.81
CA ALA A 151 10.83 17.88 15.20
C ALA A 151 10.39 18.64 13.93
N ALA A 152 10.44 19.97 13.97
CA ALA A 152 10.09 20.80 12.82
C ALA A 152 10.99 20.51 11.60
N GLY A 153 12.30 20.30 11.80
CA GLY A 153 13.21 19.93 10.72
C GLY A 153 12.86 18.58 10.09
N THR A 154 12.51 17.60 10.93
CA THR A 154 12.03 16.29 10.46
C THR A 154 10.74 16.39 9.65
N MET A 155 9.77 17.17 10.11
CA MET A 155 8.51 17.42 9.38
C MET A 155 8.77 18.12 8.04
N ILE A 156 9.64 19.14 8.01
CA ILE A 156 9.96 19.89 6.79
C ILE A 156 10.61 18.98 5.75
N ILE A 157 11.63 18.21 6.14
CA ILE A 157 12.31 17.28 5.21
C ILE A 157 11.34 16.18 4.77
N GLY A 158 10.51 15.69 5.69
CA GLY A 158 9.38 14.82 5.42
C GLY A 158 8.46 15.31 4.31
N ALA A 159 7.98 16.55 4.46
CA ALA A 159 7.12 17.19 3.49
C ALA A 159 7.80 17.30 2.12
N PHE A 160 9.06 17.74 2.06
CA PHE A 160 9.81 17.80 0.80
C PHE A 160 9.96 16.43 0.14
N MET A 161 10.21 15.39 0.92
CA MET A 161 10.28 14.03 0.42
C MET A 161 8.95 13.54 -0.15
N VAL A 162 7.86 13.67 0.61
CA VAL A 162 6.52 13.24 0.18
C VAL A 162 6.10 13.99 -1.07
N LEU A 163 6.24 15.32 -1.10
CA LEU A 163 5.94 16.14 -2.27
C LEU A 163 6.85 15.81 -3.46
N GLY A 164 8.11 15.45 -3.21
CA GLY A 164 9.05 15.00 -4.23
C GLY A 164 8.59 13.71 -4.90
N TYR A 165 8.25 12.69 -4.10
CA TYR A 165 7.69 11.43 -4.61
C TYR A 165 6.35 11.63 -5.30
N GLU A 166 5.46 12.42 -4.72
CA GLU A 166 4.15 12.73 -5.30
C GLU A 166 4.29 13.40 -6.68
N ARG A 167 5.13 14.43 -6.80
CA ARG A 167 5.39 15.12 -8.08
C ARG A 167 6.00 14.17 -9.11
N LEU A 168 6.97 13.35 -8.70
CA LEU A 168 7.63 12.38 -9.59
C LEU A 168 6.64 11.34 -10.10
N LEU A 169 5.89 10.70 -9.20
CA LEU A 169 4.92 9.66 -9.52
C LEU A 169 3.74 10.22 -10.31
N THR A 170 3.27 11.42 -9.99
CA THR A 170 2.21 12.10 -10.77
C THR A 170 2.68 12.39 -12.19
N ARG A 171 3.92 12.88 -12.37
CA ARG A 171 4.51 13.11 -13.70
C ARG A 171 4.57 11.81 -14.51
N TRP A 172 4.93 10.69 -13.89
CA TRP A 172 4.98 9.39 -14.55
C TRP A 172 3.60 8.79 -14.78
N ALA A 173 2.65 8.98 -13.86
CA ALA A 173 1.26 8.55 -14.01
C ALA A 173 0.59 9.20 -15.21
N ARG A 174 0.86 10.49 -15.46
CA ARG A 174 0.42 11.19 -16.69
C ARG A 174 0.99 10.58 -17.98
N ARG A 175 2.15 9.93 -17.92
CA ARG A 175 2.75 9.18 -19.05
C ARG A 175 2.25 7.72 -19.17
N GLY A 176 1.42 7.30 -18.22
CA GLY A 176 0.75 6.00 -18.21
C GLY A 176 1.61 4.87 -17.68
N PHE A 177 1.41 4.51 -16.41
CA PHE A 177 1.98 3.29 -15.85
C PHE A 177 1.31 2.03 -16.43
N SER A 178 2.13 1.09 -16.90
CA SER A 178 1.65 -0.27 -17.16
C SER A 178 1.42 -1.02 -15.85
N ASP A 179 0.57 -2.05 -15.88
CA ASP A 179 0.30 -2.89 -14.70
C ASP A 179 1.58 -3.57 -14.18
N LEU A 180 2.53 -3.90 -15.07
CA LEU A 180 3.84 -4.40 -14.70
C LEU A 180 4.67 -3.32 -13.98
N GLN A 181 4.64 -2.07 -14.42
CA GLN A 181 5.38 -1.00 -13.75
C GLN A 181 4.80 -0.68 -12.36
N LYS A 182 3.46 -0.68 -12.22
CA LYS A 182 2.81 -0.55 -10.90
C LYS A 182 3.25 -1.68 -9.97
N LEU A 183 3.23 -2.92 -10.47
CA LEU A 183 3.69 -4.06 -9.69
C LEU A 183 5.16 -3.91 -9.28
N GLY A 184 6.03 -3.36 -10.15
CA GLY A 184 7.43 -3.09 -9.80
C GLY A 184 7.60 -2.15 -8.61
N LEU A 185 6.88 -1.04 -8.58
CA LEU A 185 6.88 -0.12 -7.43
C LEU A 185 6.40 -0.82 -6.15
N MET A 186 5.29 -1.55 -6.24
CA MET A 186 4.72 -2.27 -5.09
C MET A 186 5.66 -3.38 -4.59
N THR A 187 6.27 -4.14 -5.50
CA THR A 187 7.26 -5.16 -5.16
C THR A 187 8.44 -4.53 -4.42
N GLY A 188 8.96 -3.41 -4.88
CA GLY A 188 10.01 -2.68 -4.17
C GLY A 188 9.61 -2.34 -2.73
N ALA A 189 8.45 -1.70 -2.57
CA ALA A 189 7.94 -1.27 -1.27
C ALA A 189 7.71 -2.47 -0.32
N LEU A 190 7.18 -3.57 -0.84
CA LEU A 190 6.89 -4.78 -0.07
C LEU A 190 8.15 -5.58 0.27
N CYS A 191 9.13 -5.62 -0.62
CA CYS A 191 10.42 -6.28 -0.37
C CYS A 191 11.19 -5.65 0.79
N PHE A 192 10.99 -4.36 1.07
CA PHE A 192 11.55 -3.76 2.29
C PHE A 192 11.05 -4.48 3.55
N PHE A 193 9.77 -4.84 3.63
CA PHE A 193 9.26 -5.59 4.77
C PHE A 193 9.64 -7.07 4.67
N ALA A 194 9.35 -7.70 3.54
CA ALA A 194 9.49 -9.15 3.37
C ALA A 194 10.94 -9.66 3.39
N LEU A 195 11.91 -8.87 2.92
CA LEU A 195 13.32 -9.28 2.83
C LEU A 195 14.21 -8.59 3.85
N PHE A 196 13.97 -7.30 4.11
CA PHE A 196 14.83 -6.56 5.01
C PHE A 196 14.30 -6.64 6.44
N PHE A 197 13.05 -6.24 6.68
CA PHE A 197 12.52 -6.17 8.05
C PHE A 197 12.26 -7.56 8.66
N ASP A 198 11.51 -8.44 8.00
CA ASP A 198 11.16 -9.77 8.51
C ASP A 198 12.40 -10.65 8.72
N PHE A 199 13.38 -10.56 7.82
CA PHE A 199 14.65 -11.28 8.00
C PHE A 199 15.46 -10.74 9.17
N ILE A 200 15.48 -9.41 9.39
CA ILE A 200 16.12 -8.81 10.57
C ILE A 200 15.38 -9.22 11.84
N LEU A 201 14.05 -9.23 11.84
CA LEU A 201 13.25 -9.65 13.00
C LEU A 201 13.51 -11.12 13.37
N ASP A 202 13.59 -12.01 12.38
CA ASP A 202 13.88 -13.43 12.64
C ASP A 202 15.33 -13.63 13.10
N LEU A 203 16.30 -13.00 12.44
CA LEU A 203 17.72 -13.22 12.70
C LEU A 203 18.21 -12.56 14.00
N PHE A 204 17.73 -11.35 14.32
CA PHE A 204 18.23 -10.55 15.45
C PHE A 204 17.27 -10.48 16.63
N LEU A 205 15.97 -10.73 16.44
CA LEU A 205 14.96 -10.61 17.49
C LEU A 205 14.26 -11.95 17.80
N GLY A 206 14.72 -13.05 17.22
CA GLY A 206 14.29 -14.42 17.55
C GLY A 206 12.81 -14.69 17.30
N ARG A 207 12.13 -13.86 16.47
CA ARG A 207 10.79 -14.19 16.00
C ARG A 207 10.93 -15.35 15.02
N ILE A 208 10.12 -16.40 15.15
CA ILE A 208 10.24 -17.57 14.27
C ILE A 208 9.12 -17.49 13.24
N GLY A 209 9.49 -17.49 11.96
CA GLY A 209 8.57 -17.67 10.84
C GLY A 209 8.16 -16.39 10.10
N THR A 210 8.67 -15.22 10.46
CA THR A 210 8.39 -14.00 9.68
C THR A 210 9.12 -14.02 8.33
N SER A 211 10.32 -14.61 8.28
CA SER A 211 11.06 -14.85 7.03
C SER A 211 10.32 -15.80 6.07
N LEU A 212 9.68 -16.86 6.59
CA LEU A 212 8.88 -17.79 5.77
C LEU A 212 7.69 -17.08 5.13
N LEU A 213 7.00 -16.22 5.89
CA LEU A 213 5.92 -15.39 5.38
C LEU A 213 6.43 -14.44 4.29
N GLY A 214 7.58 -13.79 4.52
CA GLY A 214 8.24 -12.95 3.54
C GLY A 214 8.53 -13.69 2.22
N VAL A 215 9.08 -14.90 2.31
CA VAL A 215 9.35 -15.76 1.13
C VAL A 215 8.06 -16.13 0.41
N ALA A 216 7.02 -16.57 1.13
CA ALA A 216 5.72 -16.92 0.54
C ALA A 216 5.11 -15.72 -0.21
N PHE A 217 5.25 -14.53 0.36
CA PHE A 217 4.74 -13.31 -0.25
C PHE A 217 5.52 -12.90 -1.51
N ILE A 218 6.84 -13.10 -1.54
CA ILE A 218 7.65 -12.90 -2.75
C ILE A 218 7.23 -13.87 -3.85
N VAL A 219 7.01 -15.14 -3.51
CA VAL A 219 6.50 -16.15 -4.48
C VAL A 219 5.15 -15.70 -5.06
N TYR A 220 4.24 -15.19 -4.22
CA TYR A 220 2.98 -14.60 -4.68
C TYR A 220 3.19 -13.44 -5.67
N LEU A 221 4.09 -12.49 -5.37
CA LEU A 221 4.39 -11.37 -6.27
C LEU A 221 4.98 -11.82 -7.62
N LEU A 222 5.85 -12.83 -7.61
CA LEU A 222 6.40 -13.43 -8.83
C LEU A 222 5.31 -14.14 -9.65
N TRP A 223 4.37 -14.80 -8.98
CA TRP A 223 3.21 -15.42 -9.62
C TRP A 223 2.29 -14.38 -10.29
N VAL A 224 1.95 -13.29 -9.60
CA VAL A 224 1.18 -12.17 -10.18
C VAL A 224 1.91 -11.58 -11.39
N ARG A 225 3.23 -11.38 -11.29
CA ARG A 225 4.05 -10.91 -12.41
C ARG A 225 3.95 -11.84 -13.62
N LYS A 226 4.10 -13.15 -13.43
CA LYS A 226 3.98 -14.15 -14.49
C LYS A 226 2.60 -14.07 -15.16
N LYS A 227 1.53 -13.95 -14.37
CA LYS A 227 0.16 -13.81 -14.87
C LYS A 227 -0.01 -12.59 -15.77
N ILE A 228 0.48 -11.42 -15.34
CA ILE A 228 0.42 -10.17 -16.13
C ILE A 228 1.18 -10.34 -17.46
N VAL A 229 2.37 -10.94 -17.43
CA VAL A 229 3.19 -11.14 -18.64
C VAL A 229 2.51 -12.07 -19.64
N LEU A 230 1.83 -13.13 -19.18
CA LEU A 230 1.09 -14.05 -20.04
C LEU A 230 -0.15 -13.43 -20.68
N GLN A 231 -0.71 -12.37 -20.08
CA GLN A 231 -1.86 -11.64 -20.59
C GLN A 231 -1.49 -10.53 -21.61
N LEU A 232 -0.20 -10.27 -21.83
CA LEU A 232 0.24 -9.29 -22.82
C LEU A 232 0.03 -9.83 -24.24
N PRO A 233 -0.62 -9.06 -25.15
CA PRO A 233 -0.78 -9.46 -26.53
C PRO A 233 0.60 -9.62 -27.19
N GLY A 234 0.89 -10.84 -27.67
CA GLY A 234 2.18 -11.21 -28.27
C GLY A 234 2.92 -12.36 -27.58
N LYS A 235 2.38 -12.93 -26.48
CA LYS A 235 2.98 -14.07 -25.75
C LYS A 235 2.00 -15.18 -25.37
N SER A 236 0.93 -15.37 -26.14
CA SER A 236 0.22 -16.66 -26.09
C SER A 236 1.21 -17.76 -26.48
N PRO A 237 1.45 -18.79 -25.66
CA PRO A 237 2.09 -19.99 -26.16
C PRO A 237 1.21 -20.50 -27.29
N SER A 238 1.79 -20.60 -28.49
CA SER A 238 1.19 -21.30 -29.61
C SER A 238 1.06 -22.76 -29.23
N VAL A 239 0.01 -23.10 -28.48
CA VAL A 239 -0.47 -24.46 -28.42
C VAL A 239 -1.11 -24.71 -29.78
N GLN A 240 -0.28 -25.11 -30.73
CA GLN A 240 -0.73 -25.88 -31.88
C GLN A 240 -1.29 -27.20 -31.31
N LEU A 241 -2.55 -27.19 -30.90
CA LEU A 241 -3.31 -28.43 -30.87
C LEU A 241 -3.66 -28.71 -32.34
N GLY A 242 -2.83 -29.53 -32.97
CA GLY A 242 -3.24 -30.22 -34.18
C GLY A 242 -4.45 -31.08 -33.84
N SER A 243 -5.64 -30.60 -34.19
CA SER A 243 -6.78 -31.46 -34.40
C SER A 243 -7.29 -31.17 -35.80
N GLU A 244 -6.87 -32.01 -36.75
CA GLU A 244 -7.64 -32.29 -37.94
C GLU A 244 -9.07 -32.64 -37.50
N MET A 245 -9.99 -31.70 -37.63
CA MET A 245 -11.41 -32.01 -37.68
C MET A 245 -11.85 -31.82 -39.12
N ARG A 246 -12.05 -32.97 -39.79
CA ARG A 246 -12.62 -33.06 -41.13
C ARG A 246 -13.98 -32.37 -41.15
N ASP A 247 -14.19 -31.55 -42.18
CA ASP A 247 -15.52 -31.06 -42.55
C ASP A 247 -16.45 -32.24 -42.83
N PRO A 248 -17.64 -32.31 -42.19
CA PRO A 248 -18.72 -33.14 -42.69
C PRO A 248 -19.32 -32.44 -43.91
N THR A 249 -18.91 -32.89 -45.09
CA THR A 249 -19.72 -32.78 -46.30
C THR A 249 -21.01 -33.53 -46.07
N TYR A 250 -22.16 -32.85 -46.20
CA TYR A 250 -23.41 -33.50 -46.57
C TYR A 250 -24.11 -32.74 -47.70
N PRO A 251 -24.78 -33.48 -48.61
CA PRO A 251 -25.14 -33.07 -49.95
C PRO A 251 -26.47 -32.32 -49.99
N GLY A 252 -26.68 -31.57 -51.07
CA GLY A 252 -27.88 -30.76 -51.27
C GLY A 252 -29.17 -31.52 -51.62
N ALA A 253 -30.16 -30.69 -51.99
CA ALA A 253 -31.49 -30.98 -52.54
C ALA A 253 -32.55 -31.38 -51.47
N ARG A 254 -33.75 -30.78 -51.37
CA ARG A 254 -34.56 -29.91 -52.23
C ARG A 254 -35.30 -28.88 -51.37
#